data_AF-A0A661PKB4-F1
#
_entry.id   AF-A0A661PKB4-F1
#
_cell.length_a   1.000
_cell.length_b   1.000
_cell.length_c   1.000
_cell.angle_alpha   90.00
_cell.angle_beta   90.00
_cell.angle_gamma   90.00
#
_symmetry.space_group_name_H-M   'P 1'
#
loop_
_entity.id
_entity.type
_entity.pdbx_description
1 polymer ?
#
loop_
_entity_poly.entity_id
_entity_poly.type
_entity_poly.pdbx_seq_one_letter_code
_entity_poly.pdbx_strand_id
1 'polypeptide(L)'
;MSPVFSDVFTEIAVLLLVAAVIGAIGVRLRQPLIVAFIAVGILVGPSVLGWVSANDQVDLLAQLGIALLLFVVGLKLDLHIIRT
;
A
#
# COMPACT_ATOMS: atom_id res chain seq x y z
N MET A 1 6.60 4.10 21.94
CA MET A 1 5.24 3.54 21.91
C MET A 1 5.36 2.03 21.94
N SER A 2 4.64 1.34 22.83
CA SER A 2 4.50 -0.11 22.77
C SER A 2 3.84 -0.50 21.43
N PRO A 3 4.33 -1.52 20.71
CA PRO A 3 3.69 -1.97 19.49
C PRO A 3 2.26 -2.44 19.82
N VAL A 4 1.26 -1.90 19.10
CA VAL A 4 -0.16 -2.25 19.29
C VAL A 4 -0.38 -3.74 18.95
N PHE A 5 0.41 -4.26 18.01
CA PHE A 5 0.44 -5.67 17.64
C PHE A 5 1.78 -6.28 18.02
N SER A 6 1.75 -7.40 18.74
CA SER A 6 2.96 -8.12 19.15
C SER A 6 3.60 -8.90 17.99
N ASP A 7 2.81 -9.24 16.97
CA ASP A 7 3.20 -10.04 15.82
C ASP A 7 3.12 -9.23 14.52
N VAL A 8 4.23 -9.22 13.76
CA VAL A 8 4.33 -8.56 12.45
C VAL A 8 3.30 -9.11 11.46
N PHE A 9 3.00 -10.41 11.54
CA PHE A 9 1.99 -11.05 10.70
C PHE A 9 0.60 -10.41 10.92
N THR A 10 0.23 -10.17 12.17
CA THR A 10 -1.05 -9.56 12.53
C THR A 10 -1.10 -8.10 12.08
N GLU A 11 0.00 -7.36 12.24
CA GLU A 11 0.12 -5.98 11.78
C GLU A 11 -0.11 -5.86 10.26
N ILE A 12 0.58 -6.69 9.46
CA ILE A 12 0.40 -6.72 8.00
C ILE A 12 -1.00 -7.20 7.62
N ALA A 13 -1.53 -8.23 8.28
CA ALA A 13 -2.88 -8.74 7.99
C ALA A 13 -3.95 -7.68 8.23
N VAL A 14 -3.86 -6.93 9.34
CA VAL A 14 -4.77 -5.82 9.65
C VAL A 14 -4.59 -4.68 8.64
N LEU A 15 -3.35 -4.31 8.29
CA LEU A 15 -3.10 -3.27 7.28
C LEU A 15 -3.71 -3.64 5.93
N LEU A 16 -3.52 -4.89 5.46
CA LEU A 16 -4.09 -5.37 4.20
C LEU A 16 -5.62 -5.41 4.25
N LEU A 17 -6.20 -5.82 5.39
CA LEU A 17 -7.65 -5.87 5.59
C LEU A 17 -8.26 -4.47 5.55
N VAL A 18 -7.67 -3.50 6.26
CA VAL A 18 -8.12 -2.10 6.25
C VAL A 18 -7.96 -1.50 4.85
N ALA A 19 -6.84 -1.75 4.17
CA ALA A 19 -6.61 -1.31 2.80
C ALA A 19 -7.66 -1.88 1.83
N ALA A 20 -8.01 -3.16 1.96
CA ALA A 20 -9.04 -3.80 1.14
C ALA A 20 -10.44 -3.22 1.38
N VAL A 21 -10.82 -3.02 2.65
CA VAL A 21 -12.14 -2.44 3.00
C VAL A 21 -12.24 -1.00 2.50
N ILE A 22 -11.26 -0.15 2.81
CA ILE A 22 -11.28 1.25 2.37
C ILE A 22 -11.13 1.35 0.85
N GLY A 23 -10.33 0.50 0.23
CA GLY A 23 -10.22 0.39 -1.23
C GLY A 23 -11.57 0.04 -1.88
N ALA A 24 -12.29 -0.95 -1.34
CA ALA A 24 -13.62 -1.32 -1.83
C ALA A 24 -14.63 -0.18 -1.68
N ILE A 25 -14.59 0.55 -0.55
CA ILE A 25 -15.41 1.75 -0.33
C ILE A 25 -15.02 2.83 -1.35
N GLY A 26 -13.73 3.06 -1.58
CA GLY A 26 -13.21 4.03 -2.54
C GLY A 26 -13.67 3.76 -3.96
N VAL A 27 -13.61 2.50 -4.41
CA VAL A 27 -14.15 2.08 -5.72
C VAL A 27 -15.65 2.36 -5.81
N ARG A 28 -16.40 2.05 -4.74
CA ARG A 28 -17.86 2.28 -4.71
C ARG A 28 -18.21 3.77 -4.73
N LEU A 29 -17.35 4.62 -4.17
CA LEU A 29 -17.45 6.09 -4.21
C LEU A 29 -16.87 6.70 -5.49
N ARG A 30 -16.42 5.88 -6.46
CA ARG A 30 -15.79 6.30 -7.72
C ARG A 30 -14.50 7.11 -7.53
N GLN A 31 -13.79 6.90 -6.42
CA GLN A 31 -12.49 7.51 -6.17
C GLN A 31 -11.38 6.67 -6.81
N PRO A 32 -10.31 7.29 -7.34
CA PRO A 32 -9.13 6.56 -7.79
C PRO A 32 -8.55 5.72 -6.64
N LEU A 33 -8.25 4.45 -6.92
CA LEU A 33 -7.84 3.48 -5.89
C LEU A 33 -6.59 3.92 -5.09
N ILE A 34 -5.67 4.60 -5.76
CA ILE A 34 -4.46 5.17 -5.16
C ILE A 34 -4.80 6.14 -4.03
N VAL A 35 -5.85 6.97 -4.19
CA VAL A 35 -6.26 7.93 -3.16
C VAL A 35 -6.76 7.21 -1.91
N ALA A 36 -7.52 6.12 -2.09
CA ALA A 36 -7.99 5.30 -0.98
C ALA A 36 -6.83 4.65 -0.21
N PHE A 37 -5.81 4.15 -0.90
CA PHE A 37 -4.63 3.56 -0.27
C PHE A 37 -3.76 4.60 0.46
N ILE A 38 -3.61 5.80 -0.09
CA ILE A 38 -2.93 6.91 0.62
C ILE A 38 -3.70 7.28 1.89
N ALA A 39 -5.03 7.36 1.82
CA ALA A 39 -5.86 7.65 3.00
C ALA A 39 -5.72 6.56 4.07
N VAL A 40 -5.67 5.28 3.68
CA VAL A 40 -5.38 4.17 4.61
C VAL A 40 -4.03 4.37 5.30
N GLY A 41 -2.97 4.66 4.54
CA GLY A 41 -1.63 4.88 5.10
C GLY A 41 -1.58 6.04 6.09
N ILE A 42 -2.27 7.14 5.78
CA ILE A 42 -2.37 8.31 6.68
C ILE A 42 -3.13 7.93 7.97
N LEU A 43 -4.25 7.22 7.85
CA LEU A 43 -5.09 6.84 9.00
C LEU A 43 -4.39 5.82 9.91
N VAL A 44 -3.79 4.80 9.33
CA VAL A 44 -3.18 3.67 10.07
C VAL A 44 -1.76 4.00 10.54
N GLY A 45 -1.11 4.97 9.90
CA GLY A 45 0.26 5.38 10.21
C GLY A 45 0.44 6.04 11.59
N PRO A 46 1.71 6.29 11.98
CA PRO A 46 2.09 6.80 13.30
C PRO A 46 1.48 8.17 13.64
N SER A 47 1.11 8.96 12.63
CA SER A 47 0.60 10.32 12.81
C SER A 47 -0.87 10.38 13.23
N VAL A 48 -1.65 9.29 13.07
CA VAL A 48 -3.08 9.26 13.40
C VAL A 48 -3.41 8.15 14.38
N LEU A 49 -3.48 6.89 13.94
CA LEU A 49 -3.80 5.74 14.82
C LEU A 49 -2.57 5.08 15.43
N GLY A 50 -1.41 5.17 14.77
CA GLY A 50 -0.17 4.54 15.22
C GLY A 50 -0.23 3.03 15.34
N TRP A 51 -1.12 2.41 14.55
CA TRP A 51 -1.27 0.96 14.48
C TRP A 51 -0.15 0.30 13.70
N VAL A 52 0.40 1.00 12.71
CA VAL A 52 1.52 0.55 11.90
C VAL A 52 2.69 1.49 12.10
N SER A 53 3.85 0.91 12.43
CA SER A 53 5.12 1.64 12.48
C SER A 53 5.94 1.32 11.23
N ALA A 54 6.81 2.24 10.83
CA ALA A 54 7.76 2.03 9.74
C ALA A 54 8.81 1.00 10.21
N ASN A 55 8.46 -0.27 10.05
CA ASN A 55 9.29 -1.42 10.38
C ASN A 55 9.97 -1.90 9.10
N ASP A 56 11.22 -2.39 9.20
CA ASP A 56 12.03 -2.83 8.04
C ASP A 56 11.28 -3.82 7.12
N GLN A 57 10.38 -4.65 7.67
CA GLN A 57 9.59 -5.62 6.91
C GLN A 57 8.52 -4.96 6.02
N VAL A 58 7.86 -3.90 6.49
CA VAL A 58 6.86 -3.15 5.71
C VAL A 58 7.56 -2.45 4.54
N ASP A 59 8.73 -1.88 4.79
CA ASP A 59 9.55 -1.20 3.77
C ASP A 59 10.03 -2.18 2.69
N LEU A 60 10.50 -3.37 3.09
CA LEU A 60 10.85 -4.43 2.14
C LEU A 60 9.66 -4.83 1.26
N LEU A 61 8.47 -4.99 1.85
CA LEU A 61 7.26 -5.36 1.11
C LEU A 61 6.83 -4.24 0.14
N ALA A 62 6.98 -2.98 0.54
CA ALA A 62 6.71 -1.82 -0.31
C ALA A 62 7.70 -1.76 -1.49
N GLN A 63 8.99 -1.96 -1.25
CA GLN A 63 10.01 -2.03 -2.31
C GLN A 63 9.72 -3.17 -3.30
N LEU A 64 9.36 -4.35 -2.80
CA LEU A 64 8.95 -5.48 -3.66
C LEU A 64 7.71 -5.13 -4.48
N GLY A 65 6.69 -4.52 -3.88
CA GLY A 65 5.48 -4.08 -4.58
C GLY A 65 5.77 -3.07 -5.69
N ILE A 66 6.61 -2.07 -5.42
CA ILE A 66 7.05 -1.08 -6.42
C ILE A 66 7.86 -1.76 -7.53
N ALA A 67 8.81 -2.63 -7.19
CA ALA A 67 9.62 -3.35 -8.17
C ALA A 67 8.76 -4.20 -9.11
N LEU A 68 7.79 -4.94 -8.56
CA LEU A 68 6.84 -5.73 -9.34
C LEU A 68 5.92 -4.85 -10.21
N LEU A 69 5.44 -3.72 -9.67
CA LEU A 69 4.62 -2.78 -10.44
C LEU A 69 5.40 -2.20 -11.61
N LEU A 70 6.62 -1.73 -11.38
CA LEU A 70 7.50 -1.18 -12.42
C LEU A 70 7.91 -2.24 -13.43
N PHE A 71 8.11 -3.49 -13.00
CA PHE A 71 8.35 -4.61 -13.90
C PHE A 71 7.17 -4.83 -14.84
N VAL A 72 5.94 -4.87 -14.33
CA VAL A 72 4.71 -5.02 -15.14
C VAL A 72 4.51 -3.82 -16.06
N VAL A 73 4.76 -2.60 -15.57
CA VAL A 73 4.70 -1.38 -16.39
C VAL A 73 5.71 -1.48 -17.53
N GLY A 74 6.94 -1.92 -17.26
CA GLY A 74 7.96 -2.18 -18.26
C GLY A 74 7.55 -3.23 -19.29
N LEU A 75 6.90 -4.33 -18.87
CA LEU A 75 6.37 -5.35 -19.80
C LEU A 75 5.25 -4.83 -20.70
N LYS A 76 4.48 -3.84 -20.23
CA LYS A 76 3.39 -3.20 -21.00
C LYS A 76 3.88 -2.03 -21.88
N LEU A 77 5.14 -1.63 -21.76
CA LEU A 77 5.70 -0.50 -22.50
C LEU A 77 5.92 -0.90 -23.96
N ASP A 78 5.21 -0.24 -24.87
CA ASP A 78 5.43 -0.41 -26.30
C ASP A 78 6.64 0.41 -26.75
N LEU A 79 7.73 -0.28 -27.11
CA LEU A 79 8.97 0.34 -27.58
C LEU A 79 8.80 1.14 -28.87
N HIS A 80 7.69 0.95 -29.60
CA HIS A 80 7.38 1.73 -30.80
C HIS A 80 7.01 3.19 -30.49
N ILE A 81 6.50 3.48 -29.28
CA ILE A 81 6.12 4.85 -28.86
C ILE A 81 7.34 5.70 -28.49
N ILE A 82 8.45 5.07 -28.08
CA ILE A 82 9.67 5.77 -27.62
C ILE A 82 10.58 6.14 -28.80
N ARG A 83 10.33 5.61 -30.00
CA ARG A 83 11.23 5.72 -31.17
C ARG A 83 10.81 6.77 -32.21
N THR A 84 10.05 7.80 -31.80
CA THR A 84 9.74 8.99 -32.61
C THR A 84 10.41 10.21 -31.99
#